data_AF-A0A1J1IX06-F1
#
_entry.id   AF-A0A1J1IX06-F1
#
_cell.length_a   1.000
_cell.length_b   1.000
_cell.length_c   1.000
_cell.angle_alpha   90.00
_cell.angle_beta   90.00
_cell.angle_gamma   90.00
#
_symmetry.space_group_name_H-M   'P 1'
#
loop_
_entity.id
_entity.type
_entity.pdbx_description
1 polymer ?
#
loop_
_entity_poly.entity_id
_entity_poly.type
_entity_poly.pdbx_seq_one_letter_code
_entity_poly.pdbx_strand_id
1 'polypeptide(L)'
;MIFAGDSGGGLYMKANIKWFIKGIVSSSLLTDEGMCDVESYSIFTDVAKFSNWIAKEMDIETDMTCKFVLEEGTKYTCWPEELVIQQPNVKISVMFGFHLSQHNNNDVKEFFVRYQKTSHLPHGIPELFPNLRSYFAHKTNLKHIQRSDFSGFQFLTNIEIAYNELGNIPGDTFYDVPGLKKLLLQDNQILSFDVDLFIKSPNLEIFYAYRNQIEYLDGRLFRKNFNLEEIHMDYNQFKIIDLDLFTPLRKLRLVNFRHNTCISEHFPNSKDFESFKAIIATSCSI
;
A
#
# COMPACT_ATOMS: atom_id res chain seq x y z
N MET A 1 33.13 40.17 -0.21
CA MET A 1 33.27 39.22 0.92
C MET A 1 33.53 37.87 0.28
N ILE A 2 34.75 37.36 0.47
CA ILE A 2 35.23 36.10 -0.05
C ILE A 2 34.51 34.98 0.71
N PHE A 3 33.78 34.13 0.01
CA PHE A 3 33.66 32.73 0.44
C PHE A 3 34.54 31.94 -0.52
N ALA A 4 35.81 31.82 -0.13
CA ALA A 4 36.64 30.71 -0.56
C ALA A 4 35.91 29.44 -0.10
N GLY A 5 35.97 28.41 -0.95
CA GLY A 5 35.55 27.08 -0.56
C GLY A 5 36.09 26.73 0.82
N ASP A 6 35.25 26.01 1.54
CA ASP A 6 35.43 25.53 2.90
C ASP A 6 34.94 26.49 4.01
N SER A 7 33.67 26.37 4.36
CA SER A 7 33.11 26.59 5.71
C SER A 7 31.59 26.34 5.71
N GLY A 8 31.18 25.11 5.37
CA GLY A 8 29.78 24.67 5.44
C GLY A 8 29.32 24.47 6.89
N GLY A 9 29.06 25.55 7.62
CA GLY A 9 28.28 25.49 8.86
C GLY A 9 26.89 24.95 8.56
N GLY A 10 26.48 23.90 9.28
CA GLY A 10 25.23 23.18 9.16
C GLY A 10 24.49 23.32 7.83
N LEU A 11 24.82 22.44 6.89
CA LEU A 11 23.83 21.88 5.98
C LEU A 11 22.71 21.23 6.78
N TYR A 12 22.27 21.70 7.96
CA TYR A 12 21.20 21.09 8.72
C TYR A 12 20.52 21.98 9.77
N MET A 13 19.26 21.70 10.14
CA MET A 13 18.42 22.43 11.11
C MET A 13 17.69 21.49 12.07
N LYS A 14 17.43 21.83 13.34
CA LYS A 14 16.80 20.90 14.31
C LYS A 14 15.26 20.85 14.17
N ALA A 15 14.58 19.69 14.08
CA ALA A 15 13.17 19.53 14.48
C ALA A 15 12.93 18.33 15.42
N ASN A 16 12.14 18.57 16.46
CA ASN A 16 12.20 17.93 17.78
C ASN A 16 13.63 18.02 18.37
N ILE A 17 14.16 16.90 18.87
CA ILE A 17 15.56 16.68 19.23
C ILE A 17 16.48 16.43 18.00
N LYS A 18 15.95 16.28 16.78
CA LYS A 18 16.68 15.82 15.58
C LYS A 18 17.08 16.97 14.66
N TRP A 19 18.05 16.80 13.75
CA TRP A 19 18.44 17.82 12.76
C TRP A 19 18.28 17.36 11.29
N PHE A 20 18.05 18.29 10.34
CA PHE A 20 17.52 18.14 8.97
C PHE A 20 18.44 18.80 7.96
N ILE A 21 18.86 18.12 6.88
CA ILE A 21 19.91 18.65 6.01
C ILE A 21 19.43 19.70 4.96
N LYS A 22 20.18 20.80 4.84
CA LYS A 22 19.94 22.02 4.07
C LYS A 22 21.05 22.19 3.01
N GLY A 23 20.95 21.52 1.87
CA GLY A 23 21.99 21.51 0.84
C GLY A 23 21.80 22.41 -0.35
N ILE A 24 22.92 22.81 -0.96
CA ILE A 24 23.02 23.16 -2.37
C ILE A 24 23.70 21.93 -3.00
N VAL A 25 23.03 21.24 -3.92
CA VAL A 25 23.72 20.28 -4.79
C VAL A 25 24.28 21.09 -5.95
N SER A 26 25.60 21.11 -6.08
CA SER A 26 26.31 21.64 -7.24
C SER A 26 26.83 20.47 -8.05
N SER A 27 26.50 20.43 -9.33
CA SER A 27 27.09 19.50 -10.30
C SER A 27 27.84 20.30 -11.35
N SER A 28 29.06 19.89 -11.66
CA SER A 28 29.88 20.43 -12.75
C SER A 28 30.27 19.31 -13.71
N LEU A 29 30.55 19.66 -14.96
CA LEU A 29 31.07 18.72 -15.94
C LEU A 29 32.48 18.28 -15.53
N LEU A 30 32.83 17.03 -15.85
CA LEU A 30 34.19 16.55 -15.70
C LEU A 30 34.97 16.91 -16.96
N THR A 31 36.18 17.42 -16.76
CA THR A 31 37.21 17.55 -17.80
C THR A 31 37.65 16.16 -18.27
N ASP A 32 38.30 16.09 -19.44
CA ASP A 32 38.84 14.83 -19.99
C ASP A 32 39.87 14.15 -19.06
N GLU A 33 40.42 14.92 -18.11
CA GLU A 33 41.35 14.45 -17.06
C GLU A 33 40.63 13.97 -15.79
N GLY A 34 39.30 13.97 -15.77
CA GLY A 34 38.47 13.53 -14.65
C GLY A 34 38.38 14.54 -13.49
N MET A 35 38.84 15.78 -13.69
CA MET A 35 38.69 16.85 -12.70
C MET A 35 37.43 17.67 -12.96
N CYS A 36 36.82 18.22 -11.91
CA CYS A 36 35.68 19.13 -12.04
C CYS A 36 36.08 20.39 -12.83
N ASP A 37 35.34 20.68 -13.89
CA ASP A 37 35.50 21.90 -14.67
C ASP A 37 35.06 23.10 -13.84
N VAL A 38 36.01 23.96 -13.48
CA VAL A 38 35.79 25.16 -12.65
C VAL A 38 35.40 26.39 -13.48
N GLU A 39 35.46 26.30 -14.81
CA GLU A 39 35.11 27.38 -15.73
C GLU A 39 33.70 27.21 -16.33
N SER A 40 33.13 25.99 -16.26
CA SER A 40 31.74 25.72 -16.66
C SER A 40 30.71 26.05 -15.57
N TYR A 41 29.45 26.28 -15.99
CA TYR A 41 28.36 26.66 -15.08
C TYR A 41 27.97 25.51 -14.14
N SER A 42 28.05 25.76 -12.84
CA SER A 42 27.48 24.90 -11.80
C SER A 42 25.96 25.08 -11.74
N ILE A 43 25.20 23.98 -11.73
CA ILE A 43 23.74 24.03 -11.51
C ILE A 43 23.48 24.01 -10.00
N PHE A 44 22.70 24.98 -9.52
CA PHE A 44 22.26 25.08 -8.13
C PHE A 44 20.77 24.75 -8.06
N THR A 45 20.38 23.82 -7.17
CA THR A 45 18.96 23.54 -6.89
C THR A 45 18.57 24.04 -5.51
N ASP A 46 17.37 24.61 -5.41
CA ASP A 46 16.79 25.03 -4.14
C ASP A 46 16.15 23.83 -3.44
N VAL A 47 16.87 23.26 -2.49
CA VAL A 47 16.44 22.10 -1.69
C VAL A 47 15.17 22.38 -0.88
N ALA A 48 14.86 23.65 -0.58
CA ALA A 48 13.60 23.99 0.10
C ALA A 48 12.36 23.71 -0.77
N LYS A 49 12.47 23.76 -2.11
CA LYS A 49 11.38 23.36 -3.02
C LYS A 49 11.03 21.87 -2.92
N PHE A 50 11.96 21.08 -2.41
CA PHE A 50 11.79 19.66 -2.17
C PHE A 50 11.53 19.34 -0.70
N SER A 51 11.32 20.33 0.17
CA SER A 51 11.07 20.12 1.61
C SER A 51 9.91 19.16 1.89
N ASN A 52 8.84 19.19 1.09
CA ASN A 52 7.75 18.22 1.19
C ASN A 52 8.15 16.81 0.77
N TRP A 53 9.05 16.66 -0.20
CA TRP A 53 9.61 15.36 -0.57
C TRP A 53 10.57 14.90 0.54
N ILE A 54 11.48 15.75 1.01
CA ILE A 54 12.43 15.44 2.10
C ILE A 54 11.70 15.08 3.39
N ALA A 55 10.66 15.82 3.77
CA ALA A 55 9.84 15.49 4.94
C ALA A 55 9.08 14.18 4.75
N LYS A 56 8.73 13.79 3.51
CA LYS A 56 8.21 12.45 3.22
C LYS A 56 9.30 11.38 3.32
N GLU A 57 10.54 11.68 2.96
CA GLU A 57 11.66 10.73 3.07
C GLU A 57 12.26 10.66 4.50
N MET A 58 11.88 11.58 5.40
CA MET A 58 12.39 11.62 6.77
C MET A 58 11.43 10.94 7.74
N ASP A 59 11.79 9.74 8.17
CA ASP A 59 11.03 8.96 9.15
C ASP A 59 10.82 9.75 10.47
N ILE A 60 9.56 10.10 10.75
CA ILE A 60 9.16 10.61 12.07
C ILE A 60 9.06 9.41 12.99
N GLU A 61 9.84 9.37 14.06
CA GLU A 61 9.82 8.24 14.98
C GLU A 61 8.72 8.39 16.05
N THR A 62 8.05 7.29 16.36
CA THR A 62 7.14 7.16 17.49
C THR A 62 7.27 5.78 18.11
N ASP A 63 6.77 5.65 19.33
CA ASP A 63 6.70 4.37 20.01
C ASP A 63 5.29 3.78 19.88
N MET A 64 5.18 2.47 20.10
CA MET A 64 3.89 1.79 20.19
C MET A 64 3.91 0.73 21.28
N THR A 65 2.73 0.39 21.81
CA THR A 65 2.55 -0.76 22.71
C THR A 65 1.75 -1.82 21.98
N CYS A 66 2.27 -3.04 21.90
CA CYS A 66 1.56 -4.21 21.37
C CYS A 66 0.95 -5.02 22.51
N LYS A 67 -0.34 -5.35 22.36
CA LYS A 67 -0.93 -6.51 23.02
C LYS A 67 -0.73 -7.74 22.14
N PHE A 68 -0.03 -8.75 22.67
CA PHE A 68 0.22 -10.00 21.97
C PHE A 68 -0.86 -11.04 22.30
N VAL A 69 -1.40 -11.67 21.26
CA VAL A 69 -2.47 -12.67 21.38
C VAL A 69 -2.13 -13.86 20.49
N LEU A 70 -2.43 -15.08 20.95
CA LEU A 70 -2.38 -16.29 20.14
C LEU A 70 -3.81 -16.68 19.74
N GLU A 71 -4.16 -16.44 18.48
CA GLU A 71 -5.47 -16.77 17.93
C GLU A 71 -5.42 -18.13 17.23
N GLU A 72 -6.45 -18.96 17.48
CA GLU A 72 -6.61 -20.29 16.86
C GLU A 72 -5.38 -21.21 17.01
N GLY A 73 -4.54 -20.98 18.04
CA GLY A 73 -3.34 -21.76 18.34
C GLY A 73 -2.17 -21.60 17.37
N THR A 74 -2.29 -20.82 16.30
CA THR A 74 -1.25 -20.69 15.25
C THR A 74 -0.95 -19.27 14.80
N LYS A 75 -1.87 -18.32 15.06
CA LYS A 75 -1.74 -16.93 14.63
C LYS A 75 -1.30 -16.09 15.82
N TYR A 76 0.01 -15.87 15.92
CA TYR A 76 0.55 -14.97 16.93
C TYR A 76 0.51 -13.54 16.42
N THR A 77 -0.26 -12.70 17.09
CA THR A 77 -0.73 -11.41 16.56
C THR A 77 -0.31 -10.28 17.49
N CYS A 78 0.24 -9.19 16.93
CA CYS A 78 0.32 -7.92 17.64
C CYS A 78 -0.92 -7.07 17.33
N TRP A 79 -1.57 -6.62 18.41
CA TRP A 79 -2.61 -5.62 18.42
C TRP A 79 -2.05 -4.33 19.05
N PRO A 80 -1.67 -3.31 18.27
CA PRO A 80 -1.25 -2.03 18.83
C PRO A 80 -2.36 -1.40 19.67
N GLU A 81 -2.03 -1.04 20.90
CA GLU A 81 -2.92 -0.35 21.82
C GLU A 81 -2.84 1.16 21.57
N GLU A 82 -4.00 1.77 21.29
CA GLU A 82 -4.15 3.22 21.12
C GLU A 82 -3.16 3.87 20.12
N LEU A 83 -2.74 3.14 19.09
CA LEU A 83 -1.81 3.65 18.09
C LEU A 83 -2.38 4.89 17.38
N VAL A 84 -1.62 5.99 17.37
CA VAL A 84 -2.00 7.26 16.72
C VAL A 84 -0.95 7.66 15.68
N ILE A 85 -1.29 7.49 14.40
CA ILE A 85 -0.47 7.94 13.29
C ILE A 85 -1.27 8.93 12.43
N GLN A 86 -0.90 10.21 12.51
CA GLN A 86 -1.63 11.31 11.84
C GLN A 86 -0.87 11.93 10.67
N GLN A 87 0.37 11.50 10.45
CA GLN A 87 1.25 11.98 9.39
C GLN A 87 1.77 10.78 8.60
N PRO A 88 2.06 10.95 7.29
CA PRO A 88 2.70 9.91 6.51
C PRO A 88 4.13 9.66 7.02
N ASN A 89 4.66 8.47 6.73
CA ASN A 89 6.06 8.10 6.97
C ASN A 89 6.50 8.24 8.44
N VAL A 90 5.57 7.92 9.35
CA VAL A 90 5.88 7.79 10.77
C VAL A 90 6.37 6.36 11.02
N LYS A 91 7.62 6.23 11.43
CA LYS A 91 8.27 4.97 11.75
C LYS A 91 8.10 4.63 13.23
N ILE A 92 7.80 3.36 13.51
CA ILE A 92 7.86 2.85 14.88
C ILE A 92 9.31 2.56 15.23
N SER A 93 9.86 3.31 16.20
CA SER A 93 11.24 3.14 16.69
C SER A 93 11.34 2.18 17.86
N VAL A 94 10.37 2.25 18.77
CA VAL A 94 10.37 1.42 19.99
C VAL A 94 9.01 0.77 20.15
N MET A 95 9.02 -0.50 20.49
CA MET A 95 7.82 -1.28 20.76
C MET A 95 7.85 -1.80 22.20
N PHE A 96 6.79 -1.49 22.95
CA PHE A 96 6.51 -2.06 24.25
C PHE A 96 5.49 -3.19 24.15
N GLY A 97 5.41 -4.04 25.17
CA GLY A 97 4.47 -5.15 25.26
C GLY A 97 5.12 -6.41 25.78
N PHE A 98 4.32 -7.27 26.42
CA PHE A 98 4.79 -8.55 26.96
C PHE A 98 4.34 -9.68 26.05
N HIS A 99 5.31 -10.44 25.54
CA HIS A 99 5.02 -11.65 24.79
C HIS A 99 4.51 -12.77 25.70
N LEU A 100 3.75 -13.70 25.11
CA LEU A 100 3.45 -14.98 25.73
C LEU A 100 4.74 -15.80 25.91
N SER A 101 4.76 -16.70 26.89
CA SER A 101 5.92 -17.57 27.16
C SER A 101 6.39 -18.29 25.90
N GLN A 102 7.72 -18.31 25.68
CA GLN A 102 8.40 -18.90 24.52
C GLN A 102 8.18 -18.21 23.17
N HIS A 103 7.44 -17.09 23.14
CA HIS A 103 7.27 -16.30 21.92
C HIS A 103 8.12 -15.03 21.93
N ASN A 104 8.47 -14.57 20.73
CA ASN A 104 9.13 -13.30 20.49
C ASN A 104 8.62 -12.66 19.18
N ASN A 105 9.19 -11.52 18.82
CA ASN A 105 8.89 -10.78 17.60
C ASN A 105 8.94 -11.61 16.30
N ASN A 106 9.83 -12.60 16.18
CA ASN A 106 9.94 -13.44 14.99
C ASN A 106 8.76 -14.40 14.81
N ASP A 107 8.04 -14.68 15.91
CA ASP A 107 6.88 -15.57 15.91
C ASP A 107 5.62 -14.84 15.45
N VAL A 108 5.61 -13.50 15.49
CA VAL A 108 4.46 -12.68 15.08
C VAL A 108 4.20 -12.89 13.59
N LYS A 109 2.97 -13.29 13.25
CA LYS A 109 2.50 -13.52 11.88
C LYS A 109 1.48 -12.49 11.43
N GLU A 110 0.82 -11.82 12.36
CA GLU A 110 -0.27 -10.90 12.08
C GLU A 110 -0.10 -9.59 12.84
N PHE A 111 -0.39 -8.49 12.16
CA PHE A 111 -0.35 -7.14 12.72
C PHE A 111 -1.69 -6.47 12.47
N PHE A 112 -2.36 -6.06 13.54
CA PHE A 112 -3.74 -5.58 13.45
C PHE A 112 -3.88 -4.15 13.97
N VAL A 113 -3.86 -3.19 13.06
CA VAL A 113 -4.11 -1.78 13.37
C VAL A 113 -5.61 -1.54 13.48
N ARG A 114 -6.04 -1.08 14.64
CA ARG A 114 -7.43 -0.69 14.90
C ARG A 114 -7.48 0.52 15.82
N TYR A 115 -7.66 1.71 15.27
CA TYR A 115 -8.02 2.90 16.05
C TYR A 115 -8.35 4.07 15.12
N GLN A 116 -9.44 4.78 15.38
CA GLN A 116 -9.89 5.88 14.50
C GLN A 116 -8.97 7.11 14.50
N LYS A 117 -8.06 7.25 15.48
CA LYS A 117 -7.08 8.35 15.46
C LYS A 117 -5.90 8.10 14.51
N THR A 118 -5.77 6.88 13.98
CA THR A 118 -4.79 6.56 12.94
C THR A 118 -5.39 6.84 11.56
N SER A 119 -4.66 7.61 10.75
CA SER A 119 -5.04 8.03 9.40
C SER A 119 -3.96 7.73 8.35
N HIS A 120 -2.82 7.19 8.77
CA HIS A 120 -1.73 6.70 7.93
C HIS A 120 -1.16 5.41 8.54
N LEU A 121 -0.59 4.53 7.73
CA LEU A 121 -0.01 3.29 8.23
C LEU A 121 1.39 3.54 8.84
N PRO A 122 1.72 2.91 9.98
CA PRO A 122 3.06 3.01 10.56
C PRO A 122 4.11 2.29 9.70
N HIS A 123 5.29 2.89 9.60
CA HIS A 123 6.49 2.33 8.97
C HIS A 123 7.37 1.60 10.01
N GLY A 124 8.36 0.84 9.56
CA GLY A 124 9.29 0.09 10.44
C GLY A 124 8.72 -1.23 10.99
N ILE A 125 7.47 -1.56 10.69
CA ILE A 125 6.85 -2.83 11.11
C ILE A 125 7.61 -4.08 10.62
N PRO A 126 8.17 -4.15 9.38
CA PRO A 126 8.97 -5.31 8.96
C PRO A 126 10.24 -5.52 9.79
N GLU A 127 10.82 -4.46 10.34
CA GLU A 127 12.03 -4.54 11.18
C GLU A 127 11.69 -5.11 12.56
N LEU A 128 10.50 -4.80 13.06
CA LEU A 128 9.97 -5.34 14.31
C LEU A 128 9.49 -6.79 14.14
N PHE A 129 8.79 -7.11 13.06
CA PHE A 129 8.16 -8.42 12.82
C PHE A 129 8.59 -8.98 11.45
N PRO A 130 9.81 -9.55 11.35
CA PRO A 130 10.40 -9.92 10.05
C PRO A 130 9.66 -11.06 9.34
N ASN A 131 8.87 -11.87 10.05
CA ASN A 131 8.12 -13.00 9.50
C ASN A 131 6.62 -12.73 9.36
N LEU A 132 6.21 -11.46 9.31
CA LEU A 132 4.82 -11.07 9.18
C LEU A 132 4.21 -11.59 7.87
N ARG A 133 3.00 -12.15 7.95
CA ARG A 133 2.26 -12.71 6.82
C ARG A 133 0.97 -11.96 6.52
N SER A 134 0.34 -11.40 7.55
CA SER A 134 -0.93 -10.68 7.42
C SER A 134 -0.85 -9.29 8.05
N TYR A 135 -1.31 -8.29 7.31
CA TYR A 135 -1.44 -6.92 7.77
C TYR A 135 -2.91 -6.50 7.69
N PHE A 136 -3.48 -6.13 8.83
CA PHE A 136 -4.86 -5.70 8.96
C PHE A 136 -4.92 -4.24 9.41
N ALA A 137 -5.69 -3.41 8.71
CA ALA A 137 -5.98 -2.03 9.09
C ALA A 137 -7.48 -1.76 9.03
N HIS A 138 -8.16 -1.90 10.17
CA HIS A 138 -9.62 -1.89 10.24
C HIS A 138 -10.13 -0.69 11.04
N LYS A 139 -11.21 -0.06 10.56
CA LYS A 139 -11.91 1.01 11.30
C LYS A 139 -10.96 2.13 11.73
N THR A 140 -10.08 2.50 10.81
CA THR A 140 -9.22 3.67 10.92
C THR A 140 -9.74 4.75 9.96
N ASN A 141 -9.21 5.96 10.04
CA ASN A 141 -9.61 7.04 9.12
C ASN A 141 -8.62 7.13 7.94
N LEU A 142 -8.13 5.97 7.45
CA LEU A 142 -7.20 5.90 6.32
C LEU A 142 -7.87 6.42 5.05
N LYS A 143 -7.22 7.41 4.43
CA LYS A 143 -7.64 7.99 3.13
C LYS A 143 -6.70 7.64 1.99
N HIS A 144 -5.45 7.32 2.34
CA HIS A 144 -4.37 7.06 1.41
C HIS A 144 -3.55 5.88 1.89
N ILE A 145 -3.10 5.10 0.93
CA ILE A 145 -2.04 4.10 1.07
C ILE A 145 -1.09 4.28 -0.12
N GLN A 146 0.17 3.92 0.07
CA GLN A 146 1.23 4.12 -0.90
C GLN A 146 2.23 2.97 -0.83
N ARG A 147 3.09 2.86 -1.86
CA ARG A 147 4.08 1.79 -1.97
C ARG A 147 4.98 1.63 -0.74
N SER A 148 5.42 2.74 -0.14
CA SER A 148 6.30 2.73 1.03
C SER A 148 5.65 2.10 2.26
N ASP A 149 4.32 2.13 2.38
CA ASP A 149 3.61 1.52 3.52
C ASP A 149 3.74 -0.01 3.54
N PHE A 150 4.09 -0.63 2.40
CA PHE A 150 4.26 -2.07 2.25
C PHE A 150 5.69 -2.48 1.87
N SER A 151 6.65 -1.55 1.93
CA SER A 151 8.04 -1.87 1.60
C SER A 151 8.72 -2.64 2.73
N GLY A 152 9.68 -3.50 2.39
CA GLY A 152 10.47 -4.28 3.36
C GLY A 152 9.80 -5.56 3.90
N PHE A 153 8.51 -5.79 3.66
CA PHE A 153 7.84 -7.02 4.06
C PHE A 153 8.23 -8.20 3.17
N GLN A 154 9.06 -9.12 3.69
CA GLN A 154 9.57 -10.26 2.91
C GLN A 154 8.54 -11.38 2.70
N PHE A 155 7.62 -11.58 3.65
CA PHE A 155 6.72 -12.74 3.68
C PHE A 155 5.24 -12.36 3.73
N LEU A 156 4.90 -11.09 3.47
CA LEU A 156 3.52 -10.63 3.52
C LEU A 156 2.73 -11.22 2.34
N THR A 157 1.66 -11.92 2.66
CA THR A 157 0.79 -12.60 1.70
C THR A 157 -0.65 -12.12 1.78
N ASN A 158 -1.04 -11.48 2.87
CA ASN A 158 -2.41 -11.08 3.14
C ASN A 158 -2.44 -9.62 3.58
N ILE A 159 -3.22 -8.80 2.88
CA ILE A 159 -3.46 -7.40 3.24
C ILE A 159 -4.98 -7.20 3.31
N GLU A 160 -5.46 -6.70 4.43
CA GLU A 160 -6.85 -6.32 4.62
C GLU A 160 -6.94 -4.90 5.18
N ILE A 161 -7.56 -4.02 4.42
CA ILE A 161 -7.72 -2.59 4.75
C ILE A 161 -9.20 -2.26 4.61
N ALA A 162 -9.98 -2.75 5.57
CA ALA A 162 -11.44 -2.69 5.53
C ALA A 162 -12.01 -1.62 6.45
N TYR A 163 -13.20 -1.10 6.11
CA TYR A 163 -13.89 -0.08 6.93
C TYR A 163 -13.07 1.21 7.11
N ASN A 164 -12.53 1.75 6.02
CA ASN A 164 -11.81 3.03 6.02
C ASN A 164 -12.41 4.00 4.98
N GLU A 165 -11.68 5.05 4.62
CA GLU A 165 -12.11 6.12 3.72
C GLU A 165 -11.22 6.18 2.46
N LEU A 166 -10.68 5.03 2.01
CA LEU A 166 -9.82 4.98 0.83
C LEU A 166 -10.63 5.33 -0.42
N GLY A 167 -10.21 6.38 -1.14
CA GLY A 167 -10.86 6.84 -2.37
C GLY A 167 -10.15 6.42 -3.66
N ASN A 168 -8.81 6.46 -3.65
CA ASN A 168 -7.97 6.02 -4.76
C ASN A 168 -6.74 5.29 -4.22
N ILE A 169 -6.22 4.34 -5.01
CA ILE A 169 -5.03 3.56 -4.68
C ILE A 169 -4.05 3.68 -5.84
N PRO A 170 -2.84 4.25 -5.64
CA PRO A 170 -1.81 4.32 -6.68
C PRO A 170 -1.48 2.93 -7.25
N GLY A 171 -1.27 2.84 -8.57
CA GLY A 171 -0.99 1.57 -9.25
C GLY A 171 0.29 0.85 -8.77
N ASP A 172 1.23 1.57 -8.17
CA ASP A 172 2.48 1.00 -7.66
C ASP A 172 2.44 0.56 -6.18
N THR A 173 1.29 0.73 -5.51
CA THR A 173 1.13 0.50 -4.06
C THR A 173 1.61 -0.89 -3.61
N PHE A 174 1.39 -1.93 -4.41
CA PHE A 174 1.72 -3.31 -4.05
C PHE A 174 2.96 -3.86 -4.76
N TYR A 175 3.81 -3.00 -5.33
CA TYR A 175 4.98 -3.45 -6.10
C TYR A 175 6.04 -4.19 -5.26
N ASP A 176 6.15 -3.84 -3.98
CA ASP A 176 7.14 -4.42 -3.07
C ASP A 176 6.63 -5.66 -2.32
N VAL A 177 5.42 -6.14 -2.63
CA VAL A 177 4.82 -7.35 -2.04
C VAL A 177 4.48 -8.40 -3.11
N PRO A 178 5.47 -8.95 -3.81
CA PRO A 178 5.24 -9.93 -4.89
C PRO A 178 4.63 -11.26 -4.40
N GLY A 179 4.70 -11.51 -3.08
CA GLY A 179 4.08 -12.65 -2.42
C GLY A 179 2.58 -12.49 -2.13
N LEU A 180 1.96 -11.33 -2.45
CA LEU A 180 0.57 -11.06 -2.14
C LEU A 180 -0.37 -12.10 -2.78
N LYS A 181 -1.19 -12.73 -1.92
CA LYS A 181 -2.20 -13.74 -2.26
C LYS A 181 -3.62 -13.26 -2.01
N LYS A 182 -3.85 -12.49 -0.95
CA LYS A 182 -5.18 -11.99 -0.58
C LYS A 182 -5.13 -10.49 -0.38
N LEU A 183 -5.99 -9.77 -1.10
CA LEU A 183 -6.21 -8.35 -0.88
C LEU A 183 -7.70 -8.09 -0.61
N LEU A 184 -7.98 -7.48 0.53
CA LEU A 184 -9.32 -7.20 1.00
C LEU A 184 -9.44 -5.69 1.26
N LEU A 185 -10.28 -5.01 0.49
CA LEU A 185 -10.49 -3.56 0.47
C LEU A 185 -11.98 -3.19 0.64
N GLN A 186 -12.78 -4.10 1.18
CA GLN A 186 -14.21 -3.88 1.38
C GLN A 186 -14.51 -2.69 2.30
N ASP A 187 -15.72 -2.13 2.14
CA ASP A 187 -16.21 -1.04 3.00
C ASP A 187 -15.25 0.17 2.99
N ASN A 188 -14.89 0.65 1.80
CA ASN A 188 -14.13 1.88 1.56
C ASN A 188 -14.93 2.81 0.63
N GLN A 189 -14.28 3.80 0.01
CA GLN A 189 -14.88 4.80 -0.89
C GLN A 189 -14.22 4.76 -2.27
N ILE A 190 -13.73 3.59 -2.69
CA ILE A 190 -12.91 3.46 -3.91
C ILE A 190 -13.79 3.67 -5.14
N LEU A 191 -13.34 4.55 -6.04
CA LEU A 191 -14.07 4.91 -7.27
C LEU A 191 -13.60 4.12 -8.50
N SER A 192 -12.33 3.75 -8.53
CA SER A 192 -11.69 3.03 -9.63
C SER A 192 -10.39 2.39 -9.17
N PHE A 193 -9.91 1.41 -9.93
CA PHE A 193 -8.57 0.86 -9.76
C PHE A 193 -7.67 1.26 -10.92
N ASP A 194 -6.43 1.60 -10.61
CA ASP A 194 -5.38 1.75 -11.60
C ASP A 194 -5.12 0.41 -12.30
N VAL A 195 -4.91 0.43 -13.62
CA VAL A 195 -4.68 -0.78 -14.42
C VAL A 195 -3.43 -1.54 -14.00
N ASP A 196 -2.47 -0.89 -13.35
CA ASP A 196 -1.20 -1.46 -12.93
C ASP A 196 -1.19 -1.95 -11.49
N LEU A 197 -2.28 -1.78 -10.75
CA LEU A 197 -2.39 -2.09 -9.32
C LEU A 197 -1.88 -3.50 -8.95
N PHE A 198 -2.12 -4.48 -9.82
CA PHE A 198 -1.78 -5.88 -9.59
C PHE A 198 -0.64 -6.42 -10.46
N ILE A 199 0.06 -5.56 -11.21
CA ILE A 199 1.05 -6.00 -12.22
C ILE A 199 2.24 -6.75 -11.62
N LYS A 200 2.55 -6.49 -10.34
CA LYS A 200 3.62 -7.13 -9.56
C LYS A 200 3.14 -8.17 -8.55
N SER A 201 1.85 -8.53 -8.57
CA SER A 201 1.25 -9.49 -7.63
C SER A 201 0.72 -10.74 -8.36
N PRO A 202 1.57 -11.51 -9.09
CA PRO A 202 1.11 -12.64 -9.91
C PRO A 202 0.52 -13.81 -9.10
N ASN A 203 0.76 -13.83 -7.79
CA ASN A 203 0.27 -14.85 -6.86
C ASN A 203 -1.08 -14.50 -6.23
N LEU A 204 -1.73 -13.41 -6.66
CA LEU A 204 -3.04 -13.01 -6.13
C LEU A 204 -4.09 -14.10 -6.43
N GLU A 205 -4.75 -14.57 -5.37
CA GLU A 205 -5.74 -15.65 -5.36
C GLU A 205 -7.14 -15.09 -5.01
N ILE A 206 -7.21 -14.15 -4.06
CA ILE A 206 -8.48 -13.61 -3.56
C ILE A 206 -8.43 -12.08 -3.59
N PHE A 207 -9.46 -11.48 -4.18
CA PHE A 207 -9.63 -10.02 -4.19
C PHE A 207 -11.04 -9.60 -3.82
N TYR A 208 -11.18 -8.91 -2.69
CA TYR A 208 -12.45 -8.35 -2.23
C TYR A 208 -12.40 -6.84 -2.24
N ALA A 209 -13.41 -6.22 -2.87
CA ALA A 209 -13.64 -4.79 -2.90
C ALA A 209 -15.15 -4.47 -2.90
N TYR A 210 -15.95 -5.33 -2.27
CA TYR A 210 -17.38 -5.11 -2.11
C TYR A 210 -17.67 -3.88 -1.23
N ARG A 211 -18.84 -3.26 -1.40
CA ARG A 211 -19.22 -2.03 -0.68
C ARG A 211 -18.21 -0.89 -0.86
N ASN A 212 -17.96 -0.57 -2.13
CA ASN A 212 -17.21 0.60 -2.56
C ASN A 212 -18.09 1.44 -3.51
N GLN A 213 -17.49 2.33 -4.28
CA GLN A 213 -18.18 3.22 -5.23
C GLN A 213 -17.63 3.02 -6.65
N ILE A 214 -17.21 1.79 -6.98
CA ILE A 214 -16.51 1.53 -8.23
C ILE A 214 -17.51 1.58 -9.40
N GLU A 215 -17.21 2.41 -10.40
CA GLU A 215 -18.08 2.59 -11.57
C GLU A 215 -17.61 1.83 -12.82
N TYR A 216 -16.30 1.62 -12.96
CA TYR A 216 -15.69 1.06 -14.17
C TYR A 216 -14.64 0.00 -13.84
N LEU A 217 -14.64 -1.10 -14.60
CA LEU A 217 -13.59 -2.11 -14.56
C LEU A 217 -12.89 -2.21 -15.92
N ASP A 218 -11.61 -1.82 -15.95
CA ASP A 218 -10.75 -1.89 -17.14
C ASP A 218 -10.23 -3.32 -17.36
N GLY A 219 -10.21 -3.78 -18.62
CA GLY A 219 -9.85 -5.16 -18.94
C GLY A 219 -8.41 -5.53 -18.61
N ARG A 220 -7.54 -4.54 -18.37
CA ARG A 220 -6.12 -4.74 -18.07
C ARG A 220 -5.83 -4.92 -16.58
N LEU A 221 -6.81 -4.69 -15.70
CA LEU A 221 -6.62 -4.70 -14.25
C LEU A 221 -5.98 -5.99 -13.74
N PHE A 222 -6.41 -7.15 -14.26
CA PHE A 222 -5.91 -8.46 -13.82
C PHE A 222 -4.98 -9.16 -14.82
N ARG A 223 -4.34 -8.42 -15.73
CA ARG A 223 -3.58 -8.99 -16.87
C ARG A 223 -2.39 -9.88 -16.51
N LYS A 224 -2.00 -9.97 -15.24
CA LYS A 224 -0.94 -10.87 -14.73
C LYS A 224 -1.41 -11.83 -13.63
N ASN A 225 -2.69 -11.84 -13.27
CA ASN A 225 -3.20 -12.54 -12.09
C ASN A 225 -3.85 -13.87 -12.47
N PHE A 226 -3.07 -14.76 -13.10
CA PHE A 226 -3.55 -16.07 -13.58
C PHE A 226 -3.99 -17.01 -12.45
N ASN A 227 -3.60 -16.71 -11.21
CA ASN A 227 -3.93 -17.47 -10.01
C ASN A 227 -5.19 -16.97 -9.30
N LEU A 228 -5.86 -15.93 -9.81
CA LEU A 228 -7.04 -15.38 -9.17
C LEU A 228 -8.19 -16.39 -9.23
N GLU A 229 -8.78 -16.66 -8.07
CA GLU A 229 -9.80 -17.67 -7.85
C GLU A 229 -11.13 -17.02 -7.49
N GLU A 230 -11.09 -15.98 -6.65
CA GLU A 230 -12.29 -15.36 -6.09
C GLU A 230 -12.24 -13.84 -6.19
N ILE A 231 -13.28 -13.25 -6.77
CA ILE A 231 -13.48 -11.81 -6.86
C ILE A 231 -14.83 -11.47 -6.24
N HIS A 232 -14.82 -10.60 -5.22
CA HIS A 232 -16.04 -10.02 -4.67
C HIS A 232 -16.02 -8.51 -4.85
N MET A 233 -16.94 -8.01 -5.66
CA MET A 233 -17.15 -6.58 -5.85
C MET A 233 -18.64 -6.24 -5.85
N ASP A 234 -19.42 -7.01 -5.08
CA ASP A 234 -20.83 -6.73 -4.88
C ASP A 234 -21.04 -5.40 -4.13
N TYR A 235 -22.22 -4.81 -4.28
CA TYR A 235 -22.55 -3.48 -3.71
C TYR A 235 -21.55 -2.39 -4.16
N ASN A 236 -21.36 -2.27 -5.47
CA ASN A 236 -20.64 -1.17 -6.11
C ASN A 236 -21.59 -0.43 -7.06
N GLN A 237 -21.06 0.34 -8.01
CA GLN A 237 -21.84 1.17 -8.94
C GLN A 237 -21.47 0.88 -10.40
N PHE A 238 -21.13 -0.37 -10.74
CA PHE A 238 -20.63 -0.69 -12.09
C PHE A 238 -21.61 -0.23 -13.17
N LYS A 239 -21.10 0.61 -14.06
CA LYS A 239 -21.76 1.05 -15.30
C LYS A 239 -21.15 0.31 -16.50
N ILE A 240 -19.82 0.16 -16.51
CA ILE A 240 -19.10 -0.51 -17.59
C ILE A 240 -18.13 -1.54 -17.02
N ILE A 241 -18.13 -2.73 -17.60
CA ILE A 241 -17.18 -3.80 -17.31
C ILE A 241 -16.60 -4.27 -18.64
N ASP A 242 -15.30 -4.07 -18.82
CA ASP A 242 -14.58 -4.61 -19.97
C ASP A 242 -14.46 -6.15 -19.85
N LEU A 243 -14.87 -6.86 -20.90
CA LEU A 243 -14.84 -8.33 -20.92
C LEU A 243 -13.42 -8.90 -20.92
N ASP A 244 -12.43 -8.13 -21.37
CA ASP A 244 -11.03 -8.54 -21.35
C ASP A 244 -10.49 -8.72 -19.92
N LEU A 245 -11.19 -8.18 -18.91
CA LEU A 245 -10.90 -8.34 -17.49
C LEU A 245 -10.73 -9.82 -17.09
N PHE A 246 -11.51 -10.69 -17.72
CA PHE A 246 -11.58 -12.12 -17.41
C PHE A 246 -10.63 -12.99 -18.22
N THR A 247 -10.12 -12.49 -19.35
CA THR A 247 -9.24 -13.23 -20.27
C THR A 247 -8.05 -13.94 -19.59
N PRO A 248 -7.34 -13.33 -18.62
CA PRO A 248 -6.20 -14.00 -17.96
C PRO A 248 -6.61 -14.99 -16.85
N LEU A 249 -7.86 -15.00 -16.39
CA LEU A 249 -8.25 -15.57 -15.09
C LEU A 249 -8.57 -17.08 -15.17
N ARG A 250 -7.56 -17.91 -15.39
CA ARG A 250 -7.71 -19.35 -15.66
C ARG A 250 -8.17 -20.18 -14.45
N LYS A 251 -8.01 -19.69 -13.23
CA LYS A 251 -8.40 -20.38 -11.98
C LYS A 251 -9.67 -19.83 -11.35
N LEU A 252 -10.32 -18.87 -12.03
CA LEU A 252 -11.48 -18.18 -11.49
C LEU A 252 -12.62 -19.17 -11.25
N ARG A 253 -13.09 -19.23 -10.00
CA ARG A 253 -14.19 -20.09 -9.57
C ARG A 253 -15.40 -19.30 -9.11
N LEU A 254 -15.21 -18.04 -8.71
CA LEU A 254 -16.27 -17.23 -8.15
C LEU A 254 -16.06 -15.75 -8.46
N VAL A 255 -17.10 -15.12 -9.00
CA VAL A 255 -17.18 -13.67 -9.24
C VAL A 255 -18.52 -13.19 -8.73
N ASN A 256 -18.51 -12.40 -7.65
CA ASN A 256 -19.70 -11.79 -7.09
C ASN A 256 -19.79 -10.32 -7.46
N PHE A 257 -20.64 -9.99 -8.44
CA PHE A 257 -20.95 -8.62 -8.88
C PHE A 257 -22.39 -8.22 -8.58
N ARG A 258 -23.07 -8.92 -7.65
CA ARG A 258 -24.43 -8.59 -7.24
C ARG A 258 -24.56 -7.15 -6.75
N HIS A 259 -25.75 -6.58 -6.86
CA HIS A 259 -26.03 -5.24 -6.37
C HIS A 259 -25.11 -4.17 -6.99
N ASN A 260 -24.88 -4.26 -8.30
CA ASN A 260 -24.30 -3.19 -9.10
C ASN A 260 -25.37 -2.58 -10.03
N THR A 261 -25.05 -1.44 -10.65
CA THR A 261 -26.02 -0.73 -11.51
C THR A 261 -26.32 -1.50 -12.79
N CYS A 262 -25.28 -2.00 -13.46
CA CYS A 262 -25.39 -2.68 -14.75
C CYS A 262 -25.53 -4.20 -14.64
N ILE A 263 -25.23 -4.81 -13.48
CA ILE A 263 -25.27 -6.26 -13.29
C ILE A 263 -25.71 -6.61 -11.87
N SER A 264 -26.53 -7.66 -11.73
CA SER A 264 -26.95 -8.19 -10.42
C SER A 264 -26.73 -9.70 -10.30
N GLU A 265 -25.85 -10.24 -11.13
CA GLU A 265 -25.54 -11.66 -11.25
C GLU A 265 -24.19 -12.01 -10.61
N HIS A 266 -23.98 -13.30 -10.33
CA HIS A 266 -22.68 -13.81 -9.91
C HIS A 266 -22.37 -15.17 -10.54
N PHE A 267 -21.09 -15.38 -10.85
CA PHE A 267 -20.54 -16.68 -11.21
C PHE A 267 -20.15 -17.42 -9.92
N PRO A 268 -20.52 -18.70 -9.71
CA PRO A 268 -21.04 -19.65 -10.69
C PRO A 268 -22.57 -19.84 -10.73
N ASN A 269 -23.38 -18.97 -10.14
CA ASN A 269 -24.84 -19.16 -10.14
C ASN A 269 -25.51 -18.80 -11.47
N SER A 270 -24.84 -18.01 -12.31
CA SER A 270 -25.18 -17.88 -13.74
C SER A 270 -24.84 -19.20 -14.45
N LYS A 271 -25.72 -19.67 -15.35
CA LYS A 271 -25.71 -21.03 -15.96
C LYS A 271 -24.34 -21.60 -16.35
N ASP A 272 -23.42 -20.74 -16.79
CA ASP A 272 -21.98 -20.99 -16.98
C ASP A 272 -21.23 -19.64 -17.11
N PHE A 273 -19.90 -19.70 -17.32
CA PHE A 273 -19.07 -18.49 -17.42
C PHE A 273 -19.28 -17.69 -18.71
N GLU A 274 -19.57 -18.34 -19.84
CA GLU A 274 -19.86 -17.64 -21.10
C GLU A 274 -21.20 -16.91 -21.03
N SER A 275 -22.20 -17.53 -20.40
CA SER A 275 -23.49 -16.93 -20.09
C SER A 275 -23.33 -15.73 -19.17
N PHE A 276 -22.47 -15.82 -18.15
CA PHE A 276 -22.15 -14.68 -17.28
C PHE A 276 -21.53 -13.52 -18.07
N LYS A 277 -20.53 -13.79 -18.93
CA LYS A 277 -19.94 -12.78 -19.82
C LYS A 277 -20.95 -12.18 -20.80
N ALA A 278 -21.87 -12.98 -21.34
CA ALA A 278 -22.93 -12.49 -22.24
C ALA A 278 -23.89 -11.53 -21.53
N ILE A 279 -24.21 -11.79 -20.26
CA ILE A 279 -24.98 -10.86 -19.43
C ILE A 279 -24.22 -9.54 -19.30
N ILE A 280 -22.93 -9.57 -18.92
CA ILE A 280 -22.09 -8.37 -18.85
C ILE A 280 -22.07 -7.61 -20.19
N ALA A 281 -21.88 -8.32 -21.29
CA ALA A 281 -21.80 -7.76 -22.64
C ALA A 281 -23.11 -7.09 -23.13
N THR A 282 -24.23 -7.38 -22.48
CA THR A 282 -25.54 -6.80 -22.83
C THR A 282 -25.97 -5.73 -21.83
N SER A 283 -25.54 -5.83 -20.58
CA SER A 283 -26.02 -4.97 -19.50
C SER A 283 -25.02 -3.90 -19.04
N CYS A 284 -23.72 -4.07 -19.30
CA CYS A 284 -22.62 -3.25 -18.77
C CYS A 284 -21.71 -2.64 -19.87
N SER A 285 -22.30 -2.12 -20.96
CA SER A 285 -21.54 -1.80 -22.18
C SER A 285 -21.68 -0.36 -22.70
N ILE A 286 -22.52 0.48 -22.08
CA ILE A 286 -22.80 1.87 -22.52
C ILE A 286 -23.05 2.75 -21.31
#